data_AF-A0A7W8W0A1-F1
#
_entry.id   AF-A0A7W8W0A1-F1
#
_cell.length_a   1.000
_cell.length_b   1.000
_cell.length_c   1.000
_cell.angle_alpha   90.00
_cell.angle_beta   90.00
_cell.angle_gamma   90.00
#
_symmetry.space_group_name_H-M   'P 1'
#
loop_
_entity.id
_entity.type
_entity.pdbx_description
1 polymer ?
#
loop_
_entity_poly.entity_id
_entity_poly.type
_entity_poly.pdbx_seq_one_letter_code
_entity_poly.pdbx_strand_id
1 'polypeptide(L)'
;MSKPSFREDILAAGLQVMLRSGYEGASVRDICAAAGAPHGSFTNHFRSKEAFAEEVLDRYFAHTKGLVKEALNDKSLTPRQRLKRYLDIISRVLADDKWNRGCLIGDFSLETASQSELLRERLEAIFQEWRAPFASCIAEAQAAGEIDSTFDPVDLAEFLLASWEGAILRMKVERGPAALDRFKNIVFQTIFKEQK
;
A
#
# COMPACT_ATOMS: atom_id res chain seq x y z
N MET A 1 12.25 21.23 -32.26
CA MET A 1 12.29 20.03 -31.40
C MET A 1 11.71 20.42 -30.05
N SER A 2 10.60 19.81 -29.61
CA SER A 2 10.07 20.04 -28.26
C SER A 2 11.08 19.56 -27.23
N LYS A 3 11.29 20.32 -26.15
CA LYS A 3 12.16 19.88 -25.06
C LYS A 3 11.66 18.51 -24.53
N PRO A 4 12.54 17.54 -24.26
CA PRO A 4 12.13 16.29 -23.64
C PRO A 4 11.46 16.58 -22.29
N SER A 5 10.29 15.97 -22.06
CA SER A 5 9.54 16.08 -20.81
C SER A 5 10.11 15.10 -19.80
N PHE A 6 10.53 15.59 -18.63
CA PHE A 6 11.07 14.76 -17.55
C PHE A 6 10.00 14.34 -16.54
N ARG A 7 8.72 14.64 -16.79
CA ARG A 7 7.64 14.43 -15.82
C ARG A 7 7.55 12.99 -15.31
N GLU A 8 7.55 12.01 -16.23
CA GLU A 8 7.43 10.60 -15.86
C GLU A 8 8.68 10.07 -15.16
N ASP A 9 9.87 10.49 -15.59
CA ASP A 9 11.12 10.13 -14.95
C ASP A 9 11.16 10.66 -13.50
N ILE A 10 10.70 11.90 -13.30
CA ILE A 10 10.58 12.53 -11.97
C ILE A 10 9.58 11.78 -11.09
N LEU A 11 8.41 11.38 -11.61
CA LEU A 11 7.44 10.58 -10.85
C LEU A 11 7.97 9.20 -10.47
N ALA A 12 8.60 8.50 -11.42
CA ALA A 12 9.18 7.19 -11.18
C ALA A 12 10.33 7.26 -10.15
N ALA A 13 11.23 8.22 -10.30
CA ALA A 13 12.32 8.44 -9.37
C ALA A 13 11.81 8.85 -7.98
N GLY A 14 10.84 9.77 -7.91
CA GLY A 14 10.32 10.23 -6.63
C GLY A 14 9.57 9.16 -5.86
N LEU A 15 8.86 8.24 -6.53
CA LEU A 15 8.32 7.05 -5.87
C LEU A 15 9.43 6.23 -5.18
N GLN A 16 10.54 5.98 -5.87
CA GLN A 16 11.66 5.20 -5.31
C GLN A 16 12.39 5.94 -4.18
N VAL A 17 12.54 7.27 -4.29
CA VAL A 17 13.16 8.10 -3.25
C VAL A 17 12.26 8.16 -2.01
N MET A 18 10.96 8.39 -2.18
CA MET A 18 10.00 8.48 -1.08
C MET A 18 9.81 7.13 -0.35
N LEU A 19 9.79 6.01 -1.08
CA LEU A 19 9.77 4.67 -0.46
C LEU A 19 11.01 4.39 0.41
N ARG A 20 12.16 5.01 0.09
CA ARG A 20 13.43 4.80 0.79
C ARG A 20 13.61 5.75 1.96
N SER A 21 13.26 7.01 1.77
CA SER A 21 13.63 8.12 2.65
C SER A 21 12.45 8.78 3.35
N GLY A 22 11.23 8.31 3.11
CA GLY A 22 10.00 8.98 3.57
C GLY A 22 9.67 10.21 2.73
N TYR A 23 8.52 10.80 3.00
CA TYR A 23 8.12 12.08 2.41
C TYR A 23 9.08 13.18 2.84
N GLU A 24 9.37 13.32 4.14
CA GLU A 24 10.21 14.40 4.66
C GLU A 24 11.65 14.31 4.15
N GLY A 25 12.24 13.11 4.15
CA GLY A 25 13.60 12.88 3.69
C GLY A 25 13.79 12.97 2.18
N ALA A 26 12.72 12.91 1.38
CA ALA A 26 12.79 13.03 -0.08
C ALA A 26 12.82 14.50 -0.53
N SER A 27 14.01 15.08 -0.70
CA SER A 27 14.10 16.46 -1.23
C SER A 27 13.86 16.51 -2.74
N VAL A 28 13.31 17.63 -3.24
CA VAL A 28 13.11 17.84 -4.70
C VAL A 28 14.42 17.70 -5.46
N ARG A 29 15.53 18.13 -4.86
CA ARG A 29 16.87 17.98 -5.44
C ARG A 29 17.24 16.51 -5.61
N ASP A 30 17.02 15.67 -4.60
CA ASP A 30 17.38 14.26 -4.64
C ASP A 30 16.49 13.51 -5.65
N ILE A 31 15.21 13.88 -5.75
CA ILE A 31 14.28 13.35 -6.75
C ILE A 31 14.74 13.71 -8.17
N CYS A 32 15.08 14.98 -8.43
CA CYS A 32 15.57 15.42 -9.74
C CYS A 32 16.88 14.75 -10.11
N ALA A 33 17.81 14.63 -9.14
CA ALA A 33 19.08 13.94 -9.33
C ALA A 33 18.87 12.46 -9.68
N ALA A 34 17.98 11.77 -8.98
CA ALA A 34 17.62 10.38 -9.27
C ALA A 34 16.93 10.21 -10.63
N ALA A 35 16.16 11.21 -11.08
CA ALA A 35 15.53 11.24 -12.39
C ALA A 35 16.48 11.64 -13.54
N GLY A 36 17.71 12.07 -13.25
CA GLY A 36 18.60 12.68 -14.24
C GLY A 36 18.06 13.98 -14.84
N ALA A 37 17.11 14.63 -14.16
CA ALA A 37 16.40 15.80 -14.64
C ALA A 37 17.01 17.10 -14.07
N PRO A 38 17.11 18.18 -14.86
CA PRO A 38 17.43 19.50 -14.32
C PRO A 38 16.41 19.92 -13.25
N HIS A 39 16.84 20.56 -12.16
CA HIS A 39 15.97 20.96 -11.04
C HIS A 39 14.76 21.80 -11.49
N GLY A 40 14.93 22.69 -12.49
CA GLY A 40 13.83 23.49 -13.03
C GLY A 40 12.74 22.68 -13.74
N SER A 41 12.99 21.42 -14.08
CA SER A 41 11.97 20.53 -14.68
C SER A 41 10.89 20.16 -13.68
N PHE A 42 11.22 20.02 -12.39
CA PHE A 42 10.24 19.74 -11.35
C PHE A 42 9.22 20.87 -11.23
N THR A 43 9.69 22.11 -11.10
CA THR A 43 8.83 23.30 -10.96
C THR A 43 7.98 23.57 -12.21
N ASN A 44 8.39 23.05 -13.38
CA ASN A 44 7.60 23.13 -14.61
C ASN A 44 6.43 22.12 -14.65
N HIS A 45 6.52 21.03 -13.88
CA HIS A 45 5.56 19.94 -13.93
C HIS A 45 4.67 19.84 -12.68
N PHE A 46 5.20 20.20 -11.52
CA PHE A 46 4.54 20.04 -10.23
C PHE A 46 4.53 21.37 -9.48
N ARG A 47 3.33 21.77 -9.03
CA ARG A 47 3.12 23.04 -8.33
C ARG A 47 3.79 23.09 -6.97
N SER A 48 3.87 21.95 -6.28
CA SER A 48 4.49 21.79 -4.97
C SER A 48 4.95 20.36 -4.75
N LYS A 49 5.76 20.12 -3.71
CA LYS A 49 6.14 18.77 -3.28
C LYS A 49 4.92 17.97 -2.80
N GLU A 50 3.94 18.62 -2.19
CA GLU A 50 2.68 17.97 -1.77
C GLU A 50 1.86 17.50 -2.97
N ALA A 51 1.66 18.34 -3.99
CA ALA A 51 0.96 17.95 -5.21
C ALA A 51 1.70 16.83 -5.96
N PHE A 52 3.03 16.87 -5.97
CA PHE A 52 3.84 15.77 -6.50
C PHE A 52 3.66 14.48 -5.68
N ALA A 53 3.66 14.57 -4.36
CA ALA A 53 3.51 13.44 -3.46
C ALA A 53 2.12 12.79 -3.57
N GLU A 54 1.07 13.58 -3.78
CA GLU A 54 -0.28 13.11 -4.10
C GLU A 54 -0.28 12.26 -5.38
N GLU A 55 0.36 12.73 -6.45
CA GLU A 55 0.49 11.94 -7.69
C GLU A 55 1.33 10.66 -7.52
N VAL A 56 2.37 10.71 -6.68
CA VAL A 56 3.16 9.54 -6.33
C VAL A 56 2.34 8.52 -5.54
N LEU A 57 1.52 8.98 -4.58
CA LEU A 57 0.55 8.14 -3.87
C LEU A 57 -0.43 7.50 -4.83
N ASP A 58 -0.98 8.25 -5.78
CA ASP A 58 -1.91 7.73 -6.80
C ASP A 58 -1.27 6.64 -7.64
N ARG A 59 -0.03 6.86 -8.09
CA ARG A 59 0.72 5.86 -8.86
C ARG A 59 0.97 4.60 -8.05
N TYR A 60 1.40 4.75 -6.79
CA TYR A 60 1.61 3.63 -5.89
C TYR A 60 0.30 2.86 -5.65
N PHE A 61 -0.80 3.58 -5.40
CA PHE A 61 -2.08 2.96 -5.12
C PHE A 61 -2.67 2.27 -6.36
N ALA A 62 -2.49 2.82 -7.56
CA ALA A 62 -2.87 2.15 -8.80
C ALA A 62 -2.17 0.80 -8.97
N HIS A 63 -0.88 0.72 -8.62
CA HIS A 63 -0.14 -0.54 -8.59
C HIS A 63 -0.69 -1.50 -7.53
N THR A 64 -0.93 -1.01 -6.31
CA THR A 64 -1.55 -1.79 -5.22
C THR A 64 -2.92 -2.35 -5.61
N LYS A 65 -3.77 -1.55 -6.27
CA LYS A 65 -5.07 -2.01 -6.82
C LYS A 65 -4.90 -3.16 -7.80
N GLY A 66 -3.83 -3.15 -8.61
CA GLY A 66 -3.46 -4.27 -9.47
C GLY A 66 -3.21 -5.57 -8.69
N LEU A 67 -2.43 -5.49 -7.61
CA LEU A 67 -2.13 -6.63 -6.74
C LEU A 67 -3.36 -7.15 -5.98
N VAL A 68 -4.21 -6.24 -5.50
CA VAL A 68 -5.50 -6.58 -4.89
C VAL A 68 -6.37 -7.32 -5.89
N LYS A 69 -6.48 -6.81 -7.13
CA LYS A 69 -7.26 -7.45 -8.20
C LYS A 69 -6.71 -8.82 -8.54
N GLU A 70 -5.38 -8.96 -8.67
CA GLU A 70 -4.71 -10.25 -8.92
C GLU A 70 -5.09 -11.30 -7.86
N ALA A 71 -5.14 -10.89 -6.59
CA ALA A 71 -5.44 -11.78 -5.49
C ALA A 71 -6.94 -12.12 -5.38
N LEU A 72 -7.79 -11.08 -5.31
CA LEU A 72 -9.18 -11.20 -4.89
C LEU A 72 -10.13 -11.61 -6.02
N ASN A 73 -9.69 -11.48 -7.28
CA ASN A 73 -10.49 -11.91 -8.43
C ASN A 73 -10.11 -13.32 -8.94
N ASP A 74 -9.17 -14.02 -8.30
CA ASP A 74 -8.84 -15.40 -8.65
C ASP A 74 -9.95 -16.36 -8.20
N LYS A 75 -10.97 -16.51 -9.05
CA LYS A 75 -12.16 -17.35 -8.77
C LYS A 75 -11.86 -18.86 -8.74
N SER A 76 -10.63 -19.29 -9.04
CA SER A 76 -10.21 -20.68 -8.80
C SER A 76 -9.98 -21.01 -7.32
N LEU A 77 -9.84 -19.98 -6.48
CA LEU A 77 -9.65 -20.08 -5.03
C LEU A 77 -10.93 -19.72 -4.28
N THR A 78 -11.06 -20.24 -3.06
CA THR A 78 -12.11 -19.80 -2.13
C THR A 78 -11.87 -18.35 -1.68
N PRO A 79 -12.90 -17.58 -1.29
CA PRO A 79 -12.72 -16.22 -0.79
C PRO A 79 -11.69 -16.10 0.36
N ARG A 80 -11.68 -17.03 1.33
CA ARG A 80 -10.65 -17.04 2.39
C ARG A 80 -9.24 -17.26 1.84
N GLN A 81 -9.10 -18.16 0.87
CA GLN A 81 -7.80 -18.40 0.20
C GLN A 81 -7.33 -17.18 -0.59
N ARG A 82 -8.24 -16.42 -1.21
CA ARG A 82 -7.90 -15.17 -1.92
C ARG A 82 -7.37 -14.09 -0.98
N LEU A 83 -7.96 -13.94 0.21
CA LEU A 83 -7.43 -13.05 1.26
C LEU A 83 -6.00 -13.44 1.64
N LYS A 84 -5.73 -14.73 1.85
CA LYS A 84 -4.38 -15.23 2.15
C LYS A 84 -3.42 -14.97 0.98
N ARG A 85 -3.87 -15.22 -0.25
CA ARG A 85 -3.10 -15.00 -1.48
C ARG A 85 -2.63 -13.55 -1.58
N TYR A 86 -3.47 -12.58 -1.23
CA TYR A 86 -3.09 -11.17 -1.20
C TYR A 86 -1.89 -10.91 -0.26
N LEU A 87 -1.97 -11.41 0.97
CA LEU A 87 -0.89 -11.24 1.95
C LEU A 87 0.41 -11.92 1.47
N ASP A 88 0.29 -13.06 0.79
CA ASP A 88 1.44 -13.77 0.21
C ASP A 88 2.03 -13.05 -1.03
N ILE A 89 1.21 -12.35 -1.83
CA ILE A 89 1.69 -11.45 -2.89
C ILE A 89 2.49 -10.30 -2.29
N ILE A 90 1.92 -9.61 -1.30
CA ILE A 90 2.59 -8.46 -0.66
C ILE A 90 3.87 -8.90 0.06
N SER A 91 3.86 -10.05 0.74
CA SER A 91 5.05 -10.63 1.37
C SER A 91 6.19 -10.83 0.36
N ARG A 92 5.89 -11.31 -0.86
CA ARG A 92 6.89 -11.49 -1.93
C ARG A 92 7.44 -10.15 -2.44
N VAL A 93 6.56 -9.18 -2.68
CA VAL A 93 6.93 -7.82 -3.11
C VAL A 93 7.85 -7.12 -2.11
N LEU A 94 7.68 -7.39 -0.81
CA LEU A 94 8.53 -6.88 0.27
C LEU A 94 9.84 -7.69 0.39
N ALA A 95 9.80 -9.00 0.14
CA ALA A 95 10.98 -9.87 0.11
C ALA A 95 11.96 -9.48 -1.01
N ASP A 96 11.44 -9.10 -2.18
CA ASP A 96 12.25 -8.66 -3.33
C ASP A 96 13.09 -7.41 -3.01
N ASP A 97 12.59 -6.57 -2.11
CA ASP A 97 13.33 -5.41 -1.58
C ASP A 97 14.14 -5.73 -0.30
N LYS A 98 14.29 -7.03 0.02
CA LYS A 98 14.99 -7.53 1.20
C LYS A 98 14.46 -6.90 2.50
N TRP A 99 13.14 -6.70 2.58
CA TRP A 99 12.47 -6.22 3.79
C TRP A 99 12.90 -4.80 4.23
N ASN A 100 13.44 -3.99 3.32
CA ASN A 100 13.97 -2.66 3.67
C ASN A 100 12.92 -1.54 3.54
N ARG A 101 11.95 -1.67 2.63
CA ARG A 101 10.83 -0.74 2.49
C ARG A 101 9.56 -1.23 3.18
N GLY A 102 8.71 -0.27 3.54
CA GLY A 102 7.35 -0.50 4.03
C GLY A 102 6.30 -0.32 2.93
N CYS A 103 5.11 0.07 3.35
CA CYS A 103 4.04 0.53 2.48
C CYS A 103 4.05 2.06 2.41
N LEU A 104 4.01 2.63 1.20
CA LEU A 104 4.02 4.09 1.04
C LEU A 104 2.79 4.75 1.69
N ILE A 105 1.62 4.11 1.61
CA ILE A 105 0.37 4.59 2.23
C ILE A 105 0.55 4.67 3.75
N GLY A 106 1.11 3.62 4.37
CA GLY A 106 1.40 3.59 5.80
C GLY A 106 2.45 4.62 6.22
N ASP A 107 3.59 4.69 5.52
CA ASP A 107 4.66 5.64 5.81
C ASP A 107 4.13 7.11 5.69
N PHE A 108 3.37 7.44 4.65
CA PHE A 108 2.81 8.79 4.49
C PHE A 108 1.73 9.12 5.52
N SER A 109 0.94 8.13 5.94
CA SER A 109 -0.05 8.33 7.01
C SER A 109 0.59 8.76 8.32
N LEU A 110 1.81 8.29 8.60
CA LEU A 110 2.57 8.68 9.78
C LEU A 110 3.25 10.04 9.64
N GLU A 111 3.75 10.37 8.44
CA GLU A 111 4.55 11.57 8.21
C GLU A 111 3.71 12.82 7.88
N THR A 112 2.63 12.67 7.11
CA THR A 112 1.99 13.79 6.41
C THR A 112 0.62 14.17 6.95
N ALA A 113 -0.08 13.25 7.61
CA ALA A 113 -1.50 13.42 7.98
C ALA A 113 -1.77 14.61 8.93
N SER A 114 -0.78 15.02 9.73
CA SER A 114 -0.90 16.18 10.65
C SER A 114 -0.39 17.49 10.05
N GLN A 115 0.22 17.45 8.87
CA GLN A 115 0.95 18.59 8.28
C GLN A 115 0.37 19.04 6.95
N SER A 116 -0.29 18.15 6.19
CA SER A 116 -0.85 18.42 4.87
C SER A 116 -2.27 17.89 4.76
N GLU A 117 -3.24 18.80 4.71
CA GLU A 117 -4.65 18.43 4.56
C GLU A 117 -4.92 17.74 3.21
N LEU A 118 -4.22 18.19 2.15
CA LEU A 118 -4.27 17.57 0.83
C LEU A 118 -3.93 16.07 0.89
N LEU A 119 -2.78 15.74 1.50
CA LEU A 119 -2.33 14.35 1.58
C LEU A 119 -3.20 13.55 2.55
N ARG A 120 -3.66 14.16 3.66
CA ARG A 120 -4.59 13.52 4.60
C ARG A 120 -5.90 13.12 3.93
N GLU A 121 -6.54 14.04 3.21
CA GLU A 121 -7.78 13.78 2.48
C GLU A 121 -7.58 12.71 1.40
N ARG A 122 -6.45 12.75 0.69
CA ARG A 122 -6.16 11.72 -0.31
C ARG A 122 -5.94 10.35 0.31
N LEU A 123 -5.20 10.25 1.41
CA LEU A 123 -4.98 9.00 2.13
C LEU A 123 -6.29 8.41 2.66
N GLU A 124 -7.19 9.23 3.21
CA GLU A 124 -8.52 8.80 3.63
C GLU A 124 -9.27 8.16 2.45
N ALA A 125 -9.33 8.84 1.30
CA ALA A 125 -9.96 8.30 0.10
C ALA A 125 -9.32 6.98 -0.36
N ILE A 126 -7.99 6.87 -0.29
CA ILE A 126 -7.25 5.63 -0.60
C ILE A 126 -7.66 4.50 0.34
N PHE A 127 -7.73 4.72 1.67
CA PHE A 127 -8.16 3.68 2.60
C PHE A 127 -9.57 3.19 2.30
N GLN A 128 -10.51 4.10 2.00
CA GLN A 128 -11.87 3.74 1.60
C GLN A 128 -11.90 2.88 0.32
N GLU A 129 -11.18 3.31 -0.73
CA GLU A 129 -11.07 2.56 -1.99
C GLU A 129 -10.38 1.19 -1.79
N TRP A 130 -9.36 1.14 -0.93
CA TRP A 130 -8.56 -0.06 -0.71
C TRP A 130 -9.32 -1.12 0.07
N ARG A 131 -10.13 -0.71 1.05
CA ARG A 131 -10.93 -1.57 1.91
C ARG A 131 -12.07 -2.28 1.17
N ALA A 132 -12.74 -1.59 0.26
CA ALA A 132 -13.94 -2.09 -0.42
C ALA A 132 -13.82 -3.52 -1.01
N PRO A 133 -12.77 -3.87 -1.79
CA PRO A 133 -12.64 -5.22 -2.34
C PRO A 133 -12.38 -6.30 -1.27
N PHE A 134 -11.72 -5.97 -0.15
CA PHE A 134 -11.57 -6.90 0.97
C PHE A 134 -12.90 -7.15 1.67
N ALA A 135 -13.68 -6.09 1.94
CA ALA A 135 -15.00 -6.22 2.53
C ALA A 135 -15.91 -7.10 1.65
N SER A 136 -15.91 -6.90 0.34
CA SER A 136 -16.64 -7.76 -0.60
C SER A 136 -16.18 -9.22 -0.54
N CYS A 137 -14.86 -9.47 -0.48
CA CYS A 137 -14.32 -10.83 -0.40
C CYS A 137 -14.64 -11.51 0.93
N ILE A 138 -14.64 -10.76 2.04
CA ILE A 138 -15.02 -11.25 3.37
C ILE A 138 -16.52 -11.58 3.40
N ALA A 139 -17.37 -10.72 2.82
CA ALA A 139 -18.80 -10.99 2.69
C ALA A 139 -19.07 -12.27 1.86
N GLU A 140 -18.34 -12.47 0.75
CA GLU A 140 -18.38 -13.74 -0.02
C GLU A 140 -18.00 -14.94 0.88
N ALA A 141 -16.96 -14.80 1.71
CA ALA A 141 -16.50 -15.86 2.61
C ALA A 141 -17.53 -16.17 3.71
N GLN A 142 -18.16 -15.14 4.29
CA GLN A 142 -19.22 -15.27 5.29
C GLN A 142 -20.45 -15.97 4.72
N ALA A 143 -20.87 -15.59 3.50
CA ALA A 143 -21.99 -16.23 2.82
C ALA A 143 -21.70 -17.71 2.48
N ALA A 144 -20.43 -18.06 2.24
CA ALA A 144 -19.98 -19.44 2.01
C ALA A 144 -19.76 -20.23 3.32
N GLY A 145 -19.89 -19.59 4.49
CA GLY A 145 -19.58 -20.22 5.79
C GLY A 145 -18.08 -20.44 6.04
N GLU A 146 -17.18 -19.83 5.28
CA GLU A 146 -15.73 -19.98 5.49
C GLU A 146 -15.19 -19.08 6.62
N ILE A 147 -15.88 -17.97 6.89
CA ILE A 147 -15.54 -16.99 7.92
C ILE A 147 -16.79 -16.72 8.75
N ASP A 148 -16.63 -16.56 10.06
CA ASP A 148 -17.72 -16.25 10.98
C ASP A 148 -18.37 -14.88 10.67
N SER A 149 -19.70 -14.80 10.87
CA SER A 149 -20.51 -13.62 10.56
C SER A 149 -20.86 -12.76 11.79
N THR A 150 -20.15 -12.90 12.91
CA THR A 150 -20.38 -12.09 14.11
C THR A 150 -20.05 -10.62 13.88
N PHE A 151 -19.07 -10.32 13.02
CA PHE A 151 -18.64 -8.96 12.71
C PHE A 151 -18.98 -8.58 11.27
N ASP A 152 -19.22 -7.29 11.07
CA ASP A 152 -19.46 -6.71 9.75
C ASP A 152 -18.23 -6.90 8.84
N PRO A 153 -18.40 -7.29 7.56
CA PRO A 153 -17.30 -7.50 6.64
C PRO A 153 -16.43 -6.25 6.40
N VAL A 154 -16.99 -5.04 6.52
CA VAL A 154 -16.25 -3.78 6.40
C VAL A 154 -15.33 -3.60 7.61
N ASP A 155 -15.80 -3.87 8.82
CA ASP A 155 -14.99 -3.81 10.04
C ASP A 155 -13.88 -4.86 10.03
N LEU A 156 -14.18 -6.07 9.54
CA LEU A 156 -13.16 -7.11 9.37
C LEU A 156 -12.11 -6.76 8.31
N ALA A 157 -12.50 -6.08 7.23
CA ALA A 157 -11.58 -5.58 6.22
C ALA A 157 -10.66 -4.50 6.80
N GLU A 158 -11.21 -3.57 7.58
CA GLU A 158 -10.46 -2.54 8.28
C GLU A 158 -9.45 -3.17 9.25
N PHE A 159 -9.91 -4.12 10.08
CA PHE A 159 -9.07 -4.86 11.01
C PHE A 159 -7.92 -5.58 10.30
N LEU A 160 -8.19 -6.23 9.17
CA LEU A 160 -7.18 -6.93 8.36
C LEU A 160 -6.11 -5.95 7.86
N LEU A 161 -6.52 -4.83 7.24
CA LEU A 161 -5.60 -3.86 6.65
C LEU A 161 -4.78 -3.15 7.73
N ALA A 162 -5.40 -2.66 8.80
CA ALA A 162 -4.71 -1.99 9.90
C ALA A 162 -3.69 -2.92 10.60
N SER A 163 -4.08 -4.16 10.86
CA SER A 163 -3.19 -5.15 11.46
C SER A 163 -2.06 -5.57 10.53
N TRP A 164 -2.32 -5.64 9.22
CA TRP A 164 -1.30 -5.94 8.22
C TRP A 164 -0.28 -4.82 8.07
N GLU A 165 -0.71 -3.56 8.03
CA GLU A 165 0.18 -2.39 8.05
C GLU A 165 1.05 -2.38 9.31
N GLY A 166 0.49 -2.70 10.48
CA GLY A 166 1.26 -2.88 11.70
C GLY A 166 2.33 -3.98 11.59
N ALA A 167 2.02 -5.09 10.93
CA ALA A 167 2.98 -6.15 10.67
C ALA A 167 4.09 -5.73 9.68
N ILE A 168 3.75 -4.95 8.64
CA ILE A 168 4.72 -4.37 7.69
C ILE A 168 5.68 -3.41 8.39
N LEU A 169 5.16 -2.54 9.26
CA LEU A 169 5.97 -1.63 10.07
C LEU A 169 6.98 -2.42 10.92
N ARG A 170 6.54 -3.48 11.58
CA ARG A 170 7.40 -4.35 12.40
C ARG A 170 8.41 -5.13 11.56
N MET A 171 8.01 -5.60 10.38
CA MET A 171 8.90 -6.25 9.43
C MET A 171 10.05 -5.33 9.01
N LYS A 172 9.78 -4.05 8.72
CA LYS A 172 10.79 -3.05 8.33
C LYS A 172 11.87 -2.88 9.42
N VAL A 173 11.48 -2.95 10.69
CA VAL A 173 12.40 -2.91 11.85
C VAL A 173 13.17 -4.22 12.00
N GLU A 174 12.48 -5.36 11.93
CA GLU A 174 13.07 -6.69 12.11
C GLU A 174 13.92 -7.14 10.91
N ARG A 175 13.80 -6.45 9.76
CA ARG A 175 14.44 -6.78 8.46
C ARG A 175 14.25 -8.23 8.05
N GLY A 176 13.04 -8.74 8.26
CA GLY A 176 12.71 -10.13 8.00
C GLY A 176 11.22 -10.42 8.11
N PRO A 177 10.78 -11.59 7.63
CA PRO A 177 9.36 -11.89 7.43
C PRO A 177 8.61 -12.20 8.74
N ALA A 178 9.30 -12.33 9.87
CA ALA A 178 8.76 -12.91 11.10
C ALA A 178 7.48 -12.21 11.60
N ALA A 179 7.41 -10.87 11.50
CA ALA A 179 6.20 -10.13 11.85
C ALA A 179 5.01 -10.44 10.93
N LEU A 180 5.25 -10.53 9.63
CA LEU A 180 4.23 -10.86 8.63
C LEU A 180 3.72 -12.30 8.82
N ASP A 181 4.64 -13.24 9.07
CA ASP A 181 4.30 -14.64 9.26
C ASP A 181 3.50 -14.87 10.55
N ARG A 182 3.87 -14.19 11.64
CA ARG A 182 3.08 -14.20 12.89
C ARG A 182 1.67 -13.68 12.66
N PHE A 183 1.52 -12.56 11.95
CA PHE A 183 0.21 -12.02 11.61
C PHE A 183 -0.62 -13.02 10.80
N LYS A 184 -0.08 -13.54 9.70
CA LYS A 184 -0.76 -14.51 8.83
C LYS A 184 -1.19 -15.76 9.61
N ASN A 185 -0.31 -16.29 10.47
CA ASN A 185 -0.63 -17.46 11.28
C ASN A 185 -1.80 -17.19 12.23
N ILE A 186 -1.74 -16.09 13.01
CA ILE A 186 -2.74 -15.80 14.02
C ILE A 186 -4.09 -15.48 13.36
N VAL A 187 -4.13 -14.58 12.38
CA VAL A 187 -5.39 -14.08 11.81
C VAL A 187 -6.19 -15.20 11.11
N PHE A 188 -5.52 -16.15 10.44
CA PHE A 188 -6.19 -17.29 9.79
C PHE A 188 -6.51 -18.44 10.74
N GLN A 189 -6.01 -18.44 11.97
CA GLN A 189 -6.36 -19.40 13.03
C GLN A 189 -7.41 -18.86 14.00
N THR A 190 -7.64 -17.55 14.03
CA THR A 190 -8.61 -16.89 14.92
C THR A 190 -9.72 -16.20 14.12
N ILE A 191 -9.49 -14.99 13.64
CA ILE A 191 -10.50 -14.10 13.06
C ILE A 191 -11.08 -14.65 11.75
N PHE A 192 -10.23 -15.18 10.89
CA PHE A 192 -10.66 -15.76 9.62
C PHE A 192 -10.75 -17.27 9.64
N LYS A 193 -10.69 -17.91 10.82
CA LYS A 193 -10.70 -19.37 10.95
C LYS A 193 -11.85 -20.01 10.18
N GLU A 194 -11.53 -21.09 9.45
CA GLU A 194 -12.53 -21.94 8.80
C GLU A 194 -13.58 -22.43 9.79
N GLN A 195 -14.85 -22.26 9.44
CA GLN A 195 -15.96 -22.90 10.14
C GLN A 195 -16.08 -24.35 9.68
N LYS A 196 -16.40 -25.25 10.61
CA LYS A 196 -16.65 -26.66 10.33
C LYS A 196 -18.10 -26.90 9.97
#